data_AF-A0A1R2D2J2-F1
#
_entry.id   AF-A0A1R2D2J2-F1
#
_cell.length_a   1.000
_cell.length_b   1.000
_cell.length_c   1.000
_cell.angle_alpha   90.00
_cell.angle_beta   90.00
_cell.angle_gamma   90.00
#
_symmetry.space_group_name_H-M   'P 1'
#
loop_
_entity.id
_entity.type
_entity.pdbx_description
1 polymer ?
#
loop_
_entity_poly.entity_id
_entity_poly.type
_entity_poly.pdbx_seq_one_letter_code
_entity_poly.pdbx_strand_id
1 'polypeptide(L)'
;MEFTGDPNELDRTDNIFDMEKLHFINKMGKNWIGADCNKSQFPRKCEELKALSIKYGSDYIFLRRKVEKCEEMFVDGDGVLTNEVAYEKCMESTIKSFGDMIDDYHEKFMARQ
;
A
#
# COMPACT_ATOMS: atom_id res chain seq x y z
N MET A 1 -44.10 -6.16 -7.28
CA MET A 1 -42.84 -6.68 -6.74
C MET A 1 -42.05 -5.47 -6.29
N GLU A 2 -42.07 -5.20 -5.00
CA GLU A 2 -41.38 -4.04 -4.42
C GLU A 2 -39.90 -4.39 -4.28
N PHE A 3 -39.05 -3.57 -4.90
CA PHE A 3 -37.61 -3.59 -4.71
C PHE A 3 -37.31 -3.02 -3.32
N THR A 4 -37.16 -3.89 -2.33
CA THR A 4 -36.60 -3.53 -1.02
C THR A 4 -35.07 -3.61 -1.11
N GLY A 5 -34.47 -2.71 -1.88
CA GLY A 5 -33.04 -2.42 -1.75
C GLY A 5 -32.86 -1.57 -0.51
N ASP A 6 -32.24 -2.13 0.52
CA ASP A 6 -31.85 -1.39 1.72
C ASP A 6 -30.90 -0.25 1.29
N PRO A 7 -31.24 1.03 1.55
CA PRO A 7 -30.39 2.16 1.17
C PRO A 7 -29.04 2.20 1.92
N ASN A 8 -28.77 1.27 2.84
CA ASN A 8 -27.50 1.17 3.58
C ASN A 8 -26.43 0.27 2.94
N GLU A 9 -26.62 -0.33 1.76
CA GLU A 9 -25.53 -1.05 1.07
C GLU A 9 -24.51 -0.13 0.36
N LEU A 10 -24.60 1.20 0.59
CA LEU A 10 -23.68 2.21 0.06
C LEU A 10 -22.56 2.61 1.04
N ASP A 11 -22.43 1.93 2.18
CA ASP A 11 -21.39 2.18 3.20
C ASP A 11 -20.30 1.08 3.24
N ARG A 12 -20.01 0.44 2.09
CA ARG A 12 -18.88 -0.50 1.95
C ARG A 12 -17.61 0.14 1.38
N THR A 13 -17.54 1.47 1.40
CA THR A 13 -16.24 2.15 1.41
C THR A 13 -15.77 2.35 2.83
N ASP A 14 -15.77 1.27 3.61
CA ASP A 14 -14.83 1.13 4.72
C ASP A 14 -13.47 1.58 4.18
N ASN A 15 -12.84 2.55 4.86
CA ASN A 15 -11.54 3.08 4.49
C ASN A 15 -10.59 1.91 4.24
N ILE A 16 -10.37 1.56 2.96
CA ILE A 16 -9.69 0.31 2.57
C ILE A 16 -8.23 0.32 3.08
N PHE A 17 -7.73 1.51 3.40
CA PHE A 17 -6.43 1.76 3.97
C PHE A 17 -6.53 2.74 5.13
N ASP A 18 -5.77 2.45 6.20
CA ASP A 18 -5.55 3.39 7.27
C ASP A 18 -4.60 4.51 6.78
N MET A 19 -5.20 5.64 6.39
CA MET A 19 -4.48 6.79 5.85
C MET A 19 -3.56 7.44 6.89
N GLU A 20 -3.85 7.31 8.18
CA GLU A 20 -2.99 7.83 9.25
C GLU A 20 -1.70 7.01 9.34
N LYS A 21 -1.81 5.68 9.31
CA LYS A 21 -0.65 4.78 9.23
C LYS A 21 0.17 5.05 7.97
N LEU A 22 -0.48 5.21 6.82
CA LEU A 22 0.20 5.54 5.57
C LEU A 22 0.95 6.88 5.65
N HIS A 23 0.34 7.92 6.24
CA HIS A 23 1.01 9.20 6.43
C HIS A 23 2.24 9.06 7.34
N PHE A 24 2.09 8.30 8.44
CA PHE A 24 3.17 8.03 9.37
C PHE A 24 4.35 7.32 8.72
N ILE A 25 4.13 6.21 8.01
CA ILE A 25 5.21 5.45 7.37
C ILE A 25 5.90 6.28 6.27
N ASN A 26 5.16 7.11 5.54
CA ASN A 26 5.73 8.02 4.54
C ASN A 26 6.63 9.09 5.17
N LYS A 27 6.19 9.68 6.29
CA LYS A 27 7.00 10.64 7.05
C LYS A 27 8.27 9.99 7.58
N MET A 28 8.16 8.79 8.16
CA MET A 28 9.31 8.02 8.64
C MET A 28 10.26 7.68 7.51
N GLY A 29 9.75 7.11 6.42
CA GLY A 29 10.55 6.74 5.25
C GLY A 29 11.37 7.91 4.71
N LYS A 30 10.74 9.08 4.55
CA LYS A 30 11.39 10.31 4.08
C LYS A 30 12.51 10.77 5.01
N ASN A 31 12.32 10.67 6.33
CA ASN A 31 13.32 11.11 7.30
C ASN A 31 14.57 10.24 7.30
N TRP A 32 14.41 8.92 7.10
CA TRP A 32 15.49 7.96 7.32
C TRP A 32 16.19 7.50 6.05
N ILE A 33 15.53 7.52 4.88
CA ILE A 33 16.10 6.97 3.63
C ILE A 33 17.44 7.63 3.22
N GLY A 34 17.57 8.94 3.48
CA GLY A 34 18.78 9.72 3.20
C GLY A 34 19.69 9.96 4.41
N ALA A 35 19.42 9.33 5.55
CA ALA A 35 20.17 9.61 6.77
C ALA A 35 21.64 9.16 6.67
N ASP A 36 22.54 10.00 7.17
CA ASP A 36 23.96 9.69 7.37
C ASP A 36 24.15 9.16 8.80
N CYS A 37 24.09 7.84 8.96
CA CYS A 37 24.10 7.20 10.27
C CYS A 37 25.44 7.30 11.00
N ASN A 38 26.53 7.68 10.33
CA ASN A 38 27.81 7.96 10.97
C ASN A 38 27.76 9.22 11.85
N LYS A 39 26.82 10.13 11.57
CA LYS A 39 26.60 11.36 12.35
C LYS A 39 25.52 11.20 13.41
N SER A 40 24.88 10.03 13.49
CA SER A 40 23.83 9.76 14.47
C SER A 40 24.43 9.48 15.84
N GLN A 41 23.77 9.96 16.89
CA GLN A 41 24.07 9.58 18.26
C GLN A 41 23.76 8.09 18.52
N PHE A 42 22.91 7.48 17.68
CA PHE A 42 22.57 6.05 17.69
C PHE A 42 22.74 5.45 16.29
N PRO A 43 23.96 5.11 15.86
CA PRO A 43 24.24 4.65 14.50
C PRO A 43 23.48 3.37 14.12
N ARG A 44 23.44 2.38 15.02
CA ARG A 44 22.73 1.12 14.78
C ARG A 44 21.22 1.32 14.56
N LYS A 45 20.57 2.10 15.43
CA LYS A 45 19.14 2.41 15.30
C LYS A 45 18.85 3.17 14.01
N CYS A 46 19.75 4.09 13.62
CA CYS A 46 19.65 4.79 12.35
C CYS A 46 19.72 3.83 11.15
N GLU A 47 20.69 2.90 11.13
CA GLU A 47 20.81 1.92 10.06
C GLU A 47 19.59 1.00 9.97
N GLU A 48 19.05 0.56 11.11
CA GLU A 48 17.82 -0.25 11.16
C GLU A 48 16.62 0.50 10.57
N LEU A 49 16.42 1.78 10.93
CA LEU A 49 15.33 2.61 10.40
C LEU A 49 15.53 2.97 8.92
N LYS A 50 16.77 3.20 8.49
CA LYS A 50 17.12 3.46 7.09
C LYS A 50 16.87 2.23 6.23
N ALA A 51 17.33 1.05 6.66
CA ALA A 51 17.07 -0.21 5.96
C ALA A 51 15.56 -0.49 5.86
N LEU A 52 14.80 -0.26 6.93
CA LEU A 52 13.35 -0.41 6.93
C LEU A 52 12.68 0.54 5.92
N SER A 53 13.15 1.80 5.85
CA SER A 53 12.64 2.80 4.91
C SER A 53 12.92 2.46 3.45
N ILE A 54 14.11 1.95 3.16
CA ILE A 54 14.48 1.47 1.81
C ILE A 54 13.60 0.29 1.42
N LYS A 55 13.39 -0.65 2.34
CA LYS A 55 12.55 -1.82 2.09
C LYS A 55 11.09 -1.42 1.82
N TYR A 56 10.54 -0.50 2.62
CA TYR A 56 9.20 0.06 2.38
C TYR A 56 9.07 0.64 0.97
N GLY A 57 10.04 1.44 0.53
CA GLY A 57 10.03 1.99 -0.83
C GLY A 57 10.07 0.93 -1.92
N SER A 58 10.86 -0.13 -1.73
CA SER A 58 10.93 -1.27 -2.66
C SER A 58 9.61 -2.02 -2.74
N ASP A 59 9.00 -2.34 -1.59
CA ASP A 59 7.74 -3.08 -1.52
C ASP A 59 6.58 -2.24 -2.12
N TYR A 60 6.57 -0.93 -1.87
CA TYR A 60 5.61 0.00 -2.48
C TYR A 60 5.72 0.02 -4.01
N ILE A 61 6.93 0.09 -4.56
CA ILE A 61 7.16 0.04 -6.02
C ILE A 61 6.69 -1.30 -6.59
N PHE A 62 6.95 -2.41 -5.90
CA PHE A 62 6.50 -3.74 -6.33
C PHE A 62 4.96 -3.81 -6.42
N LEU A 63 4.26 -3.33 -5.39
CA LEU A 63 2.79 -3.32 -5.39
C LEU A 63 2.24 -2.37 -6.45
N ARG A 64 2.86 -1.20 -6.67
CA ARG A 64 2.46 -0.29 -7.76
C ARG A 64 2.56 -0.96 -9.13
N ARG A 65 3.64 -1.70 -9.40
CA ARG A 65 3.78 -2.48 -10.64
C ARG A 65 2.74 -3.59 -10.77
N LYS A 66 2.24 -4.12 -9.65
CA LYS A 66 1.15 -5.11 -9.67
C LYS A 66 -0.17 -4.44 -10.07
N VAL A 67 -0.43 -3.22 -9.62
CA VAL A 67 -1.58 -2.41 -10.08
C VAL A 67 -1.49 -2.16 -11.58
N GLU A 68 -0.35 -1.68 -12.07
CA GLU A 68 -0.10 -1.44 -13.51
C GLU A 68 -0.43 -2.69 -14.35
N LYS A 69 -0.02 -3.89 -13.87
CA LYS A 69 -0.36 -5.17 -14.51
C LYS A 69 -1.85 -5.55 -14.44
N CYS A 70 -2.53 -5.24 -13.34
CA CYS A 70 -3.98 -5.45 -13.27
C CYS A 70 -4.68 -4.56 -14.29
N GLU A 71 -4.27 -3.29 -14.41
CA GLU A 71 -4.82 -2.33 -15.38
C GLU A 71 -4.58 -2.77 -16.84
N GLU A 72 -3.43 -3.38 -17.15
CA GLU A 72 -3.16 -3.99 -18.46
C GLU A 72 -4.16 -5.11 -18.81
N MET A 73 -4.73 -5.83 -17.83
CA MET A 73 -5.77 -6.84 -18.08
C MET A 73 -7.10 -6.24 -18.55
N PHE A 74 -7.30 -4.94 -18.33
CA PHE A 74 -8.51 -4.22 -18.70
C PHE A 74 -8.45 -3.69 -20.15
N VAL A 75 -7.26 -3.67 -20.77
CA VAL A 75 -7.03 -3.08 -22.08
C VAL A 75 -6.46 -4.14 -23.03
N ASP A 76 -7.33 -4.80 -23.81
CA ASP A 76 -6.88 -5.59 -24.96
C ASP A 76 -7.12 -4.80 -26.28
N GLY A 77 -6.24 -5.05 -27.25
CA GLY A 77 -5.78 -4.17 -28.35
C GLY A 77 -6.79 -3.49 -29.28
N ASP A 78 -8.09 -3.72 -29.07
CA ASP A 78 -9.19 -3.14 -29.86
C ASP A 78 -10.11 -2.23 -29.01
N GLY A 79 -9.76 -1.98 -27.74
CA GLY A 79 -10.60 -1.22 -26.80
C GLY A 79 -11.80 -2.00 -26.26
N VAL A 80 -11.79 -3.33 -26.43
CA VAL A 80 -12.86 -4.23 -25.95
C VAL A 80 -12.43 -4.87 -24.63
N LEU A 81 -13.31 -4.77 -23.65
CA LEU A 81 -13.19 -5.31 -22.30
C LEU A 81 -13.18 -6.85 -22.35
N THR A 82 -12.05 -7.50 -22.07
CA THR A 82 -11.96 -8.97 -22.17
C THR A 82 -11.98 -9.70 -20.83
N ASN A 83 -11.77 -9.03 -19.68
CA ASN A 83 -11.75 -9.75 -18.39
C ASN A 83 -11.98 -8.90 -17.11
N GLU A 84 -13.14 -8.25 -17.00
CA GLU A 84 -13.55 -7.47 -15.81
C GLU A 84 -13.39 -8.27 -14.49
N VAL A 85 -13.81 -9.55 -14.48
CA VAL A 85 -13.70 -10.41 -13.29
C VAL A 85 -12.24 -10.67 -12.88
N ALA A 86 -11.32 -10.84 -13.83
CA ALA A 86 -9.90 -11.00 -13.48
C ALA A 86 -9.28 -9.68 -13.00
N TYR A 87 -9.66 -8.56 -13.60
CA TYR A 87 -9.24 -7.24 -13.15
C TYR A 87 -9.70 -6.99 -11.69
N GLU A 88 -10.98 -7.19 -11.39
CA GLU A 88 -11.53 -7.00 -10.05
C GLU A 88 -10.80 -7.86 -9.01
N LYS A 89 -10.61 -9.16 -9.29
CA LYS A 89 -9.86 -10.06 -8.41
C LYS A 89 -8.39 -9.64 -8.24
N CYS A 90 -7.76 -9.18 -9.31
CA CYS A 90 -6.38 -8.70 -9.29
C CYS A 90 -6.25 -7.45 -8.41
N MET A 91 -7.18 -6.49 -8.58
CA MET A 91 -7.23 -5.26 -7.80
C MET A 91 -7.54 -5.53 -6.34
N GLU A 92 -8.56 -6.33 -6.03
CA GLU A 92 -8.92 -6.71 -4.65
C GLU A 92 -7.73 -7.34 -3.91
N SER A 93 -7.03 -8.29 -4.55
CA SER A 93 -5.83 -8.92 -3.98
C SER A 93 -4.69 -7.92 -3.76
N THR A 94 -4.49 -7.00 -4.70
CA THR A 94 -3.41 -6.00 -4.65
C THR A 94 -3.69 -4.96 -3.58
N ILE A 95 -4.93 -4.51 -3.49
CA ILE A 95 -5.45 -3.62 -2.45
C ILE A 95 -5.25 -4.26 -1.08
N LYS A 96 -5.67 -5.52 -0.89
CA LYS A 96 -5.41 -6.22 0.39
C LYS A 96 -3.92 -6.26 0.73
N SER A 97 -3.07 -6.54 -0.26
CA SER A 97 -1.61 -6.57 -0.07
C SER A 97 -1.04 -5.21 0.34
N PHE A 98 -1.62 -4.10 -0.16
CA PHE A 98 -1.27 -2.75 0.27
C PHE A 98 -1.63 -2.50 1.74
N GLY A 99 -2.80 -2.96 2.19
CA GLY A 99 -3.25 -2.81 3.57
C GLY A 99 -2.33 -3.57 4.53
N ASP A 100 -2.08 -4.85 4.23
CA ASP A 100 -1.17 -5.69 5.01
C ASP A 100 0.25 -5.09 5.09
N MET A 101 0.73 -4.50 3.99
CA MET A 101 2.02 -3.79 3.97
C MET A 101 2.00 -2.55 4.88
N ILE A 102 0.96 -1.72 4.81
CA ILE A 102 0.87 -0.50 5.63
C ILE A 102 0.89 -0.84 7.11
N ASP A 103 0.12 -1.86 7.52
CA ASP A 103 0.06 -2.31 8.91
C ASP A 103 1.41 -2.85 9.39
N ASP A 104 2.04 -3.74 8.62
CA ASP A 104 3.35 -4.32 8.92
C ASP A 104 4.44 -3.26 9.08
N TYR A 105 4.51 -2.28 8.16
CA TYR A 105 5.50 -1.21 8.24
C TYR A 105 5.21 -0.24 9.38
N HIS A 106 3.95 0.07 9.65
CA HIS A 106 3.58 0.91 10.79
C HIS A 106 4.04 0.28 12.11
N GLU A 107 3.73 -0.99 12.35
CA GLU A 107 4.19 -1.73 13.54
C GLU A 107 5.72 -1.76 13.65
N LYS A 108 6.41 -2.05 12.53
CA LYS A 108 7.87 -2.09 12.50
C LYS A 108 8.52 -0.74 12.82
N PHE A 109 7.95 0.36 12.36
CA PHE A 109 8.43 1.70 12.69
C PHE A 109 8.12 2.06 14.14
N MET A 110 6.93 1.74 14.65
CA MET A 110 6.53 1.99 16.04
C MET A 110 7.41 1.24 17.04
N ALA A 111 7.76 -0.02 16.75
CA ALA A 111 8.67 -0.82 17.58
C ALA A 111 10.12 -0.29 17.63
N ARG A 112 10.45 0.68 16.76
CA ARG A 112 11.80 1.25 16.62
C ARG A 112 11.82 2.76 16.89
N GLN A 113 10.73 3.34 17.40
CA GLN A 113 10.78 4.66 18.05
C GLN A 113 11.51 4.58 19.39
#